data_AF-A0A367KY46-F1
#
_entry.id   AF-A0A367KY46-F1
#
_cell.length_a   1.000
_cell.length_b   1.000
_cell.length_c   1.000
_cell.angle_alpha   90.00
_cell.angle_beta   90.00
_cell.angle_gamma   90.00
#
_symmetry.space_group_name_H-M   'P 1'
#
loop_
_entity.id
_entity.type
_entity.pdbx_description
1 polymer ?
#
loop_
_entity_poly.entity_id
_entity_poly.type
_entity_poly.pdbx_seq_one_letter_code
_entity_poly.pdbx_strand_id
1 'polypeptide(L)'
;MSDNIEEDDTFLRTEPDNLKEQIKLLEERLSRATEKQRKLKKELLEEDISYLVTSNLTNVFTDPTVATKTEFSSAKQEIFRQMRESVKASCIHEMISYHRLSGRTMYHFKKHHIGVRLETFYKNRYKEPYYILFLKNNLKEVDIDTIPAFIPKKKLEKKFLPDNFEVKKKRKMSENSD
;
A
#
# COMPACT_ATOMS: atom_id res chain seq x y z
N MET A 1 15.66 71.01 -19.15
CA MET A 1 14.92 70.14 -18.21
C MET A 1 14.47 68.97 -19.04
N SER A 2 15.14 67.84 -18.87
CA SER A 2 15.05 66.71 -19.77
C SER A 2 13.82 65.87 -19.43
N ASP A 3 13.00 65.62 -20.44
CA ASP A 3 12.07 64.50 -20.50
C ASP A 3 12.82 63.19 -20.21
N ASN A 4 12.22 62.30 -19.41
CA ASN A 4 12.58 60.89 -19.41
C ASN A 4 11.31 60.06 -19.46
N ILE A 5 11.33 59.22 -20.49
CA ILE A 5 10.30 58.37 -21.06
C ILE A 5 10.04 57.17 -20.13
N GLU A 6 8.79 56.69 -20.15
CA GLU A 6 8.35 55.41 -19.60
C GLU A 6 9.24 54.25 -20.10
N GLU A 7 9.83 53.47 -19.19
CA GLU A 7 10.29 52.13 -19.52
C GLU A 7 9.50 51.09 -18.72
N ASP A 8 8.72 50.38 -19.52
CA ASP A 8 7.93 49.18 -19.30
C ASP A 8 8.79 48.04 -18.72
N ASP A 9 8.80 47.89 -17.39
CA ASP A 9 9.41 46.74 -16.68
C ASP A 9 8.49 45.51 -16.68
N THR A 10 7.87 45.23 -17.83
CA THR A 10 7.33 43.91 -18.14
C THR A 10 8.47 43.11 -18.79
N PHE A 11 8.63 41.82 -18.46
CA PHE A 11 9.56 40.86 -19.10
C PHE A 11 10.93 40.57 -18.44
N LEU A 12 10.95 40.06 -17.20
CA LEU A 12 11.94 39.03 -16.84
C LEU A 12 11.29 37.91 -16.01
N ARG A 13 10.90 36.82 -16.69
CA ARG A 13 10.56 35.55 -16.03
C ARG A 13 11.77 35.07 -15.25
N THR A 14 11.65 34.94 -13.94
CA THR A 14 12.76 34.44 -13.11
C THR A 14 12.90 32.91 -13.27
N GLU A 15 14.13 32.40 -13.30
CA GLU A 15 14.47 30.95 -13.23
C GLU A 15 13.55 30.10 -12.31
N PRO A 16 13.22 30.54 -11.07
CA PRO A 16 12.31 29.81 -10.19
C PRO A 16 10.86 29.72 -10.69
N ASP A 17 10.39 30.67 -11.50
CA ASP A 17 9.04 30.61 -12.08
C ASP A 17 8.97 29.58 -13.23
N ASN A 18 10.04 29.46 -14.02
CA ASN A 18 10.16 28.42 -15.05
C ASN A 18 10.20 27.01 -14.41
N LEU A 19 10.91 26.83 -13.30
CA LEU A 19 10.94 25.57 -12.56
C LEU A 19 9.57 25.20 -11.97
N LYS A 20 8.82 26.16 -11.43
CA LYS A 20 7.46 25.93 -10.94
C LYS A 20 6.48 25.57 -12.06
N GLU A 21 6.59 26.23 -13.21
CA GLU A 21 5.81 25.89 -14.41
C GLU A 21 6.12 24.46 -14.88
N GLN A 22 7.40 24.06 -14.88
CA GLN A 22 7.82 22.70 -15.24
C GLN A 22 7.34 21.64 -14.25
N ILE A 23 7.42 21.90 -12.95
CA ILE A 23 6.91 20.99 -11.90
C ILE A 23 5.40 20.82 -12.06
N LYS A 24 4.66 21.92 -12.25
CA LYS A 24 3.21 21.87 -12.46
C LYS A 24 2.85 21.07 -13.72
N LEU A 25 3.61 21.25 -14.81
CA LEU A 25 3.44 20.48 -16.04
C LEU A 25 3.73 18.98 -15.83
N LEU A 26 4.75 18.64 -15.05
CA LEU A 26 5.11 17.27 -14.72
C LEU A 26 4.06 16.60 -13.82
N GLU A 27 3.54 17.30 -12.82
CA GLU A 27 2.45 16.83 -11.95
C GLU A 27 1.18 16.57 -12.76
N GLU A 28 0.85 17.45 -13.70
CA GLU A 28 -0.31 17.29 -14.57
C GLU A 28 -0.15 16.12 -15.55
N ARG A 29 1.05 15.91 -16.08
CA ARG A 29 1.38 14.73 -16.89
C ARG A 29 1.30 13.44 -16.07
N LEU A 30 1.79 13.45 -14.83
CA LEU A 30 1.74 12.30 -13.94
C LEU A 30 0.29 11.97 -13.58
N SER A 31 -0.52 12.97 -13.26
CA SER A 31 -1.95 12.80 -13.00
C SER A 31 -2.67 12.18 -14.20
N ARG A 32 -2.46 12.72 -15.42
CA ARG A 32 -3.02 12.15 -16.65
C ARG A 32 -2.54 10.73 -16.92
N ALA A 33 -1.28 10.42 -16.64
CA ALA A 33 -0.73 9.06 -16.81
C ALA A 33 -1.36 8.07 -15.82
N THR A 34 -1.53 8.46 -14.55
CA THR A 34 -2.17 7.60 -13.53
C THR A 34 -3.64 7.35 -13.82
N GLU A 35 -4.35 8.36 -14.33
CA GLU A 35 -5.76 8.22 -14.71
C GLU A 35 -5.92 7.31 -15.93
N LYS A 36 -5.07 7.49 -16.95
CA LYS A 36 -5.00 6.56 -18.09
C LYS A 36 -4.69 5.14 -17.64
N GLN A 37 -3.71 4.94 -16.77
CA GLN A 37 -3.36 3.63 -16.25
C GLN A 37 -4.52 2.97 -15.50
N ARG A 38 -5.27 3.75 -14.71
CA ARG A 38 -6.47 3.25 -14.01
C ARG A 38 -7.57 2.85 -15.00
N LYS A 39 -7.77 3.63 -16.06
CA LYS A 39 -8.77 3.35 -17.10
C LYS A 39 -8.40 2.11 -17.92
N LEU A 40 -7.15 2.00 -18.36
CA LEU A 40 -6.60 0.82 -19.05
C LEU A 40 -6.73 -0.45 -18.21
N LYS A 41 -6.46 -0.40 -16.91
CA LYS A 41 -6.65 -1.56 -16.02
C LYS A 41 -8.12 -2.00 -15.93
N LYS A 42 -9.06 -1.05 -15.99
CA LYS A 42 -10.49 -1.35 -15.98
C LYS A 42 -10.91 -1.99 -17.31
N GLU A 43 -10.48 -1.40 -18.43
CA GLU A 43 -10.76 -1.92 -19.78
C GLU A 43 -10.18 -3.32 -19.98
N LEU A 44 -8.95 -3.56 -19.53
CA LEU A 44 -8.31 -4.89 -19.62
C LEU A 44 -9.05 -5.94 -18.81
N LEU A 45 -9.58 -5.58 -17.63
CA LEU A 45 -10.39 -6.49 -16.82
C LEU A 45 -11.74 -6.80 -17.48
N GLU A 46 -12.35 -5.81 -18.13
CA GLU A 46 -13.60 -6.00 -18.89
C GLU A 46 -13.36 -6.84 -20.14
N GLU A 47 -12.24 -6.64 -20.84
CA GLU A 47 -11.83 -7.43 -22.00
C GLU A 47 -11.50 -8.87 -21.62
N ASP A 48 -10.77 -9.10 -20.52
CA ASP A 48 -10.48 -10.46 -20.01
C ASP A 48 -11.76 -11.21 -19.66
N ILE A 49 -12.72 -10.54 -19.02
CA ILE A 49 -14.04 -11.10 -18.72
C ILE A 49 -14.78 -11.41 -20.03
N SER A 50 -14.76 -10.48 -20.99
CA SER A 50 -15.49 -10.65 -22.26
C SER A 50 -14.87 -11.74 -23.13
N TYR A 51 -13.54 -11.83 -23.20
CA TYR A 51 -12.82 -12.91 -23.89
C TYR A 51 -13.12 -14.26 -23.25
N LEU A 52 -13.08 -14.35 -21.91
CA LEU A 52 -13.41 -15.58 -21.19
C LEU A 52 -14.86 -16.02 -21.40
N VAL A 53 -15.80 -15.07 -21.45
CA VAL A 53 -17.22 -15.38 -21.70
C VAL A 53 -17.41 -15.81 -23.16
N THR A 54 -16.80 -15.12 -24.11
CA THR A 54 -16.95 -15.44 -25.55
C THR A 54 -16.22 -16.72 -25.94
N SER A 55 -15.00 -16.96 -25.47
CA SER A 55 -14.24 -18.19 -25.74
C SER A 55 -14.91 -19.43 -25.17
N ASN A 56 -15.58 -19.29 -24.03
CA ASN A 56 -16.34 -20.40 -23.42
C ASN A 56 -17.74 -20.54 -24.00
N LEU A 57 -18.32 -19.52 -24.65
CA LEU A 57 -19.63 -19.60 -25.32
C LEU A 57 -19.54 -20.01 -26.79
N THR A 58 -18.48 -19.67 -27.53
CA THR A 58 -18.34 -20.07 -28.94
C THR A 58 -18.07 -21.57 -29.10
N ASN A 59 -17.39 -22.20 -28.14
CA ASN A 59 -17.20 -23.66 -28.09
C ASN A 59 -18.48 -24.44 -27.68
N VAL A 60 -19.58 -23.75 -27.37
CA VAL A 60 -20.86 -24.35 -26.91
C VAL A 60 -21.86 -24.56 -28.05
N PHE A 61 -21.63 -24.00 -29.25
CA PHE A 61 -22.55 -24.15 -30.39
C PHE A 61 -22.28 -25.37 -31.28
N THR A 62 -21.25 -26.17 -30.98
CA THR A 62 -20.95 -27.44 -31.68
C THR A 62 -21.03 -28.62 -30.70
N ASP A 63 -22.22 -29.21 -30.64
CA ASP A 63 -22.57 -30.54 -30.10
C ASP A 63 -22.76 -30.71 -28.57
N PRO A 64 -24.03 -30.81 -28.08
CA PRO A 64 -24.37 -30.64 -26.68
C PRO A 64 -24.90 -31.93 -26.02
N THR A 65 -24.10 -32.99 -25.83
CA THR A 65 -24.61 -34.11 -25.02
C THR A 65 -23.55 -34.81 -24.18
N VAL A 66 -23.68 -34.62 -22.86
CA VAL A 66 -23.22 -35.48 -21.76
C VAL A 66 -21.82 -35.24 -21.19
N ALA A 67 -20.81 -34.77 -21.94
CA ALA A 67 -19.46 -34.55 -21.36
C ALA A 67 -19.31 -33.21 -20.58
N THR A 68 -20.09 -32.18 -20.92
CA THR A 68 -19.87 -30.80 -20.45
C THR A 68 -20.50 -30.46 -19.10
N LYS A 69 -21.43 -31.25 -18.54
CA LYS A 69 -22.02 -30.92 -17.22
C LYS A 69 -20.99 -30.97 -16.09
N THR A 70 -20.05 -31.91 -16.16
CA THR A 70 -19.00 -32.11 -15.15
C THR A 70 -17.90 -31.05 -15.25
N GLU A 71 -17.44 -30.71 -16.47
CA GLU A 71 -16.42 -29.69 -16.70
C GLU A 71 -16.95 -28.26 -16.50
N PHE A 72 -18.21 -28.00 -16.84
CA PHE A 72 -18.86 -26.71 -16.57
C PHE A 72 -19.17 -26.52 -15.08
N SER A 73 -19.43 -27.61 -14.35
CA SER A 73 -19.54 -27.59 -12.89
C SER A 73 -18.19 -27.29 -12.23
N SER A 74 -17.10 -27.91 -12.69
CA SER A 74 -15.76 -27.67 -12.13
C SER A 74 -15.25 -26.26 -12.44
N ALA A 75 -15.45 -25.75 -13.66
CA ALA A 75 -15.10 -24.39 -14.03
C ALA A 75 -15.90 -23.35 -13.22
N LYS A 76 -17.21 -23.56 -13.04
CA LYS A 76 -18.02 -22.71 -12.15
C LYS A 76 -17.53 -22.75 -10.70
N GLN A 77 -17.22 -23.94 -10.19
CA GLN A 77 -16.69 -24.09 -8.83
C GLN A 77 -15.36 -23.35 -8.65
N GLU A 78 -14.48 -23.38 -9.65
CA GLU A 78 -13.22 -22.66 -9.63
C GLU A 78 -13.44 -21.13 -9.65
N ILE A 79 -14.36 -20.63 -10.48
CA ILE A 79 -14.75 -19.21 -10.49
C ILE A 79 -15.29 -18.79 -9.12
N PHE A 80 -16.20 -19.58 -8.54
CA PHE A 80 -16.73 -19.30 -7.20
C PHE A 80 -15.65 -19.36 -6.12
N ARG A 81 -14.66 -20.25 -6.26
CA ARG A 81 -13.51 -20.34 -5.35
C ARG A 81 -12.66 -19.08 -5.43
N GLN A 82 -12.27 -18.65 -6.62
CA GLN A 82 -11.49 -17.43 -6.83
C GLN A 82 -12.24 -16.17 -6.36
N MET A 83 -13.54 -16.10 -6.62
CA MET A 83 -14.39 -15.01 -6.13
C MET A 83 -14.44 -14.98 -4.60
N ARG A 84 -14.59 -16.15 -3.96
CA ARG A 84 -14.59 -16.27 -2.49
C ARG A 84 -13.24 -15.90 -1.88
N GLU A 85 -12.13 -16.31 -2.51
CA GLU A 85 -10.78 -15.92 -2.10
C GLU A 85 -10.58 -14.39 -2.21
N SER A 86 -11.08 -13.77 -3.29
CA SER A 86 -11.03 -12.32 -3.50
C SER A 86 -11.86 -11.55 -2.46
N VAL A 87 -13.06 -12.05 -2.12
CA VAL A 87 -13.89 -11.46 -1.06
C VAL A 87 -13.19 -11.57 0.29
N LYS A 88 -12.62 -12.73 0.62
CA LYS A 88 -11.85 -12.92 1.86
C LYS A 88 -10.65 -11.95 1.93
N ALA A 89 -9.90 -11.82 0.85
CA ALA A 89 -8.78 -10.89 0.76
C ALA A 89 -9.25 -9.43 0.98
N SER A 90 -10.40 -9.07 0.41
CA SER A 90 -11.00 -7.74 0.57
C SER A 90 -11.41 -7.48 2.03
N CYS A 91 -12.07 -8.43 2.69
CA CYS A 91 -12.44 -8.30 4.11
C CYS A 91 -11.20 -8.17 5.01
N ILE A 92 -10.14 -8.93 4.75
CA ILE A 92 -8.88 -8.82 5.48
C ILE A 92 -8.26 -7.43 5.27
N HIS A 93 -8.24 -6.94 4.04
CA HIS A 93 -7.71 -5.62 3.72
C HIS A 93 -8.49 -4.49 4.40
N GLU A 94 -9.82 -4.62 4.47
CA GLU A 94 -10.70 -3.68 5.16
C GLU A 94 -10.42 -3.67 6.67
N MET A 95 -10.30 -4.86 7.28
CA MET A 95 -9.96 -4.99 8.69
C MET A 95 -8.59 -4.38 9.02
N ILE A 96 -7.59 -4.61 8.18
CA ILE A 96 -6.26 -3.99 8.31
C ILE A 96 -6.38 -2.46 8.20
N SER A 97 -7.20 -1.98 7.27
CA SER A 97 -7.43 -0.55 7.08
C SER A 97 -8.04 0.09 8.33
N TYR A 98 -9.09 -0.51 8.90
CA TYR A 98 -9.70 -0.04 10.16
C TYR A 98 -8.70 -0.03 11.31
N HIS A 99 -7.89 -1.09 11.45
CA HIS A 99 -6.87 -1.15 12.48
C HIS A 99 -5.84 -0.01 12.33
N ARG A 100 -5.49 0.34 11.10
CA ARG A 100 -4.56 1.42 10.77
C ARG A 100 -5.12 2.82 11.01
N LEU A 101 -6.43 3.00 10.93
CA LEU A 101 -7.06 4.29 11.25
C LEU A 101 -6.75 4.78 12.68
N SER A 102 -6.38 3.87 13.59
CA SER A 102 -5.94 4.19 14.95
C SER A 102 -4.64 5.01 15.02
N GLY A 103 -3.92 5.16 13.90
CA GLY A 103 -2.69 5.95 13.80
C GLY A 103 -1.45 5.23 14.31
N ARG A 104 -1.58 4.04 14.92
CA ARG A 104 -0.46 3.22 15.37
C ARG A 104 -0.76 1.75 15.16
N THR A 105 0.14 1.03 14.50
CA THR A 105 0.00 -0.42 14.31
C THR A 105 1.32 -1.14 14.52
N MET A 106 1.23 -2.36 15.05
CA MET A 106 2.37 -3.25 15.20
C MET A 106 2.27 -4.38 14.18
N TYR A 107 3.40 -4.75 13.59
CA TYR A 107 3.48 -5.81 12.61
C TYR A 107 4.80 -6.57 12.71
N HIS A 108 4.81 -7.80 12.23
CA HIS A 108 6.05 -8.57 12.12
C HIS A 108 6.69 -8.33 10.75
N PHE A 109 7.92 -7.84 10.74
CA PHE A 109 8.66 -7.56 9.51
C PHE A 109 9.79 -8.56 9.34
N LYS A 110 9.65 -9.49 8.39
CA LYS A 110 10.55 -10.65 8.26
C LYS A 110 10.59 -11.45 9.59
N LYS A 111 11.15 -12.66 9.61
CA LYS A 111 11.10 -13.52 10.83
C LYS A 111 11.82 -12.93 12.06
N HIS A 112 12.56 -11.83 11.89
CA HIS A 112 13.53 -11.29 12.84
C HIS A 112 13.20 -9.89 13.37
N HIS A 113 12.23 -9.16 12.80
CA HIS A 113 11.92 -7.79 13.25
C HIS A 113 10.46 -7.62 13.66
N ILE A 114 10.25 -6.74 14.62
CA ILE A 114 8.94 -6.22 15.02
C ILE A 114 8.91 -4.76 14.63
N GLY A 115 7.97 -4.40 13.76
CA GLY A 115 7.77 -3.05 13.27
C GLY A 115 6.61 -2.36 13.97
N VAL A 116 6.80 -1.09 14.25
CA VAL A 116 5.75 -0.14 14.64
C VAL A 116 5.58 0.84 13.49
N ARG A 117 4.36 0.98 13.01
CA ARG A 117 3.96 1.97 12.01
C ARG A 117 3.18 3.06 12.71
N LEU A 118 3.58 4.30 12.48
CA LEU A 118 2.97 5.51 13.01
C LEU A 118 2.40 6.31 11.84
N GLU A 119 1.09 6.53 11.84
CA GLU A 119 0.42 7.29 10.79
C GLU A 119 -0.09 8.60 11.36
N THR A 120 0.12 9.68 10.62
CA THR A 120 -0.36 11.01 11.02
C THR A 120 -1.53 11.41 10.12
N PHE A 121 -2.63 11.84 10.75
CA PHE A 121 -3.81 12.34 10.06
C PHE A 121 -3.87 13.85 10.21
N TYR A 122 -3.77 14.56 9.08
CA TYR A 122 -3.76 16.02 9.06
C TYR A 122 -4.40 16.55 7.78
N LYS A 123 -5.24 17.59 7.89
CA LYS A 123 -5.99 18.19 6.77
C LYS A 123 -6.77 17.13 5.97
N ASN A 124 -7.57 16.32 6.66
CA ASN A 124 -8.44 15.28 6.08
C ASN A 124 -7.71 14.24 5.23
N ARG A 125 -6.40 14.07 5.42
CA ARG A 125 -5.59 13.08 4.69
C ARG A 125 -4.57 12.44 5.61
N TYR A 126 -4.33 11.15 5.40
CA TYR A 126 -3.18 10.47 5.99
C TYR A 126 -1.90 10.93 5.29
N LYS A 127 -0.86 11.24 6.07
CA LYS A 127 0.48 11.55 5.57
C LYS A 127 1.35 10.31 5.53
N GLU A 128 2.57 10.48 5.04
CA GLU A 128 3.55 9.41 4.98
C GLU A 128 3.76 8.81 6.39
N PRO A 129 3.68 7.48 6.53
CA PRO A 129 3.87 6.82 7.81
C PRO A 129 5.34 6.82 8.23
N TYR A 130 5.57 6.94 9.53
CA TYR A 130 6.87 6.68 10.12
C TYR A 130 6.96 5.24 10.60
N TYR A 131 8.12 4.63 10.44
CA TYR A 131 8.38 3.25 10.81
C TYR A 131 9.46 3.20 11.88
N ILE A 132 9.30 2.29 12.82
CA ILE A 132 10.28 1.95 13.85
C ILE A 132 10.41 0.43 13.85
N LEU A 133 11.60 -0.08 13.63
CA LEU A 133 11.88 -1.51 13.59
C LEU A 133 12.73 -1.88 14.80
N PHE A 134 12.30 -2.91 15.51
CA PHE A 134 13.02 -3.53 16.60
C PHE A 134 13.47 -4.93 16.20
N LEU A 135 14.61 -5.38 16.73
CA LEU A 135 14.99 -6.78 16.62
C LEU A 135 14.09 -7.63 17.53
N LYS A 136 13.53 -8.71 17.02
CA LYS A 136 12.63 -9.61 17.79
C LYS A 136 13.28 -10.18 19.06
N ASN A 137 14.61 -10.34 19.03
CA ASN A 137 15.40 -10.83 20.16
C ASN A 137 15.94 -9.71 21.05
N ASN A 138 15.89 -8.45 20.59
CA ASN A 138 16.35 -7.29 21.32
C ASN A 138 15.39 -6.12 21.11
N LEU A 139 14.41 -6.00 22.00
CA LEU A 139 13.47 -4.89 22.03
C LEU A 139 13.99 -3.70 22.86
N LYS A 140 15.27 -3.70 23.28
CA LYS A 140 15.85 -2.62 24.09
C LYS A 140 16.31 -1.43 23.27
N GLU A 141 16.55 -1.64 21.98
CA GLU A 141 17.08 -0.63 21.07
C GLU A 141 16.30 -0.65 19.75
N VAL A 142 16.17 0.52 19.14
CA VAL A 142 15.61 0.69 17.81
C VAL A 142 16.70 0.34 16.79
N ASP A 143 16.43 -0.63 15.91
CA ASP A 143 17.36 -1.04 14.86
C ASP A 143 17.33 -0.05 13.69
N ILE A 144 16.14 0.23 13.16
CA ILE A 144 15.94 1.13 12.02
C ILE A 144 14.70 1.97 12.25
N ASP A 145 14.78 3.27 11.96
CA ASP A 145 13.62 4.15 11.99
C ASP A 145 13.61 5.19 10.87
N THR A 146 12.42 5.70 10.55
CA THR A 146 12.23 6.82 9.61
C THR A 146 11.79 8.10 10.31
N ILE A 147 11.99 8.20 11.63
CA ILE A 147 11.52 9.34 12.40
C ILE A 147 12.42 10.56 12.13
N PRO A 148 11.84 11.76 11.91
CA PRO A 148 12.61 12.99 11.70
C PRO A 148 13.58 13.31 12.84
N ALA A 149 14.76 13.84 12.49
CA ALA A 149 15.86 14.09 13.42
C ALA A 149 15.53 15.07 14.57
N PHE A 150 14.54 15.95 14.39
CA PHE A 150 14.10 16.88 15.43
C PHE A 150 13.37 16.19 16.60
N ILE A 151 12.92 14.94 16.43
CA ILE A 151 12.31 14.17 17.50
C ILE A 151 13.42 13.50 18.32
N PRO A 152 13.51 13.73 19.64
CA PRO A 152 14.63 13.26 20.45
C PRO A 152 14.50 11.75 20.78
N LYS A 153 14.86 10.90 19.82
CA LYS A 153 14.73 9.43 19.89
C LYS A 153 15.36 8.80 21.14
N LYS A 154 16.63 9.10 21.40
CA LYS A 154 17.37 8.57 22.57
C LYS A 154 16.70 8.87 23.92
N LYS A 155 16.02 10.02 24.02
CA LYS A 155 15.27 10.40 25.23
C LYS A 155 13.97 9.61 25.35
N LEU A 156 13.30 9.35 24.23
CA LEU A 156 12.08 8.56 24.17
C LEU A 156 12.38 7.08 24.45
N GLU A 157 13.44 6.54 23.87
CA GLU A 157 13.91 5.17 24.11
C GLU A 157 14.14 4.92 25.60
N LYS A 158 14.97 5.76 26.26
CA LYS A 158 15.22 5.64 27.70
C LYS A 158 13.99 5.80 28.59
N LYS A 159 12.96 6.51 28.12
CA LYS A 159 11.74 6.78 28.90
C LYS A 159 10.68 5.68 28.73
N PHE A 160 10.56 5.13 27.53
CA PHE A 160 9.45 4.27 27.15
C PHE A 160 9.84 2.82 26.89
N LEU A 161 11.11 2.52 26.60
CA LEU A 161 11.57 1.15 26.51
C LEU A 161 11.92 0.65 27.91
N PRO A 162 11.32 -0.46 28.37
CA PRO A 162 11.66 -1.04 29.65
C PRO A 162 13.06 -1.66 29.59
N ASP A 163 13.88 -1.42 30.61
CA ASP A 163 15.23 -1.99 30.72
C ASP A 163 15.24 -3.53 30.73
N ASN A 164 14.10 -4.14 31.10
CA ASN A 164 13.92 -5.59 31.27
C ASN A 164 12.76 -6.13 30.42
N PHE A 165 13.02 -6.37 29.13
CA PHE A 165 12.23 -7.36 28.40
C PHE A 165 12.71 -8.75 28.80
N GLU A 166 12.11 -9.33 29.84
CA GLU A 166 12.21 -10.77 30.04
C GLU A 166 11.48 -11.46 28.89
N VAL A 167 12.26 -11.92 27.91
CA VAL A 167 11.80 -12.88 26.91
C VAL A 167 11.42 -14.13 27.71
N LYS A 168 10.12 -14.30 27.99
CA LYS A 168 9.59 -15.55 28.53
C LYS A 168 9.99 -16.67 27.56
N LYS A 169 11.10 -17.35 27.88
CA LYS A 169 11.54 -18.58 27.21
C LYS A 169 10.34 -19.51 27.23
N LYS A 170 9.87 -19.92 26.04
CA LYS A 170 8.86 -20.97 25.89
C LYS A 170 9.27 -22.14 26.79
N ARG A 171 8.43 -22.48 27.76
CA ARG A 171 8.49 -23.77 28.46
C ARG A 171 8.46 -24.82 27.36
N LYS A 172 9.57 -25.55 27.19
CA LYS A 172 9.53 -26.85 26.51
C LYS A 172 8.58 -27.69 27.35
N MET A 173 7.39 -27.97 26.85
CA MET A 173 6.64 -29.13 27.33
C MET A 173 7.47 -30.33 26.88
N SER A 174 8.11 -30.97 27.86
CA SER A 174 8.54 -32.36 27.73
C SER A 174 7.30 -33.18 27.41
N GLU A 175 7.19 -33.62 26.17
CA GLU A 175 6.53 -34.89 25.86
C GLU A 175 7.23 -35.95 26.71
N ASN A 176 6.55 -36.38 27.77
CA ASN A 176 6.85 -37.67 28.36
C ASN A 176 6.38 -38.71 27.35
N SER A 177 7.36 -39.37 26.76
CA SER A 177 7.23 -40.64 26.07
C SER A 177 6.51 -41.66 26.96
N ASP A 178 5.76 -42.53 26.28
CA ASP A 178 5.12 -43.75 26.79
C ASP A 178 6.05 -44.63 27.66
#